data_AF-A0A422MWX6-F1
#
_entry.id   AF-A0A422MWX6-F1
#
_cell.length_a   1.000
_cell.length_b   1.000
_cell.length_c   1.000
_cell.angle_alpha   90.00
_cell.angle_beta   90.00
_cell.angle_gamma   90.00
#
_symmetry.space_group_name_H-M   'P 1'
#
loop_
_entity.id
_entity.type
_entity.pdbx_description
1 polymer ?
#
loop_
_entity_poly.entity_id
_entity_poly.type
_entity_poly.pdbx_seq_one_letter_code
_entity_poly.pdbx_strand_id
1 'polypeptide(L)'
;MQKEKDILTLLAQFGDAPVKKVLPVLPRYGLVSFAPFTGSTLVRGWNPNVYFVRADPATELLALLRYAVAELRVLRLGFMYLQGVSFGDREYEQAQSVMSAMGYALSGVFTVKRAAQGGADNREFDEAWDQFAATRPQAVIVFGSPYPETRKFIEKMLTDRSTA
;
A
#
# COMPACT_ATOMS: atom_id res chain seq x y z
N MET A 1 11.32 -34.86 2.78
CA MET A 1 10.90 -34.73 4.19
C MET A 1 9.76 -35.70 4.43
N GLN A 2 9.91 -36.62 5.38
CA GLN A 2 8.79 -37.44 5.86
C GLN A 2 7.88 -36.58 6.75
N LYS A 3 6.57 -36.84 6.69
CA LYS A 3 5.58 -36.14 7.51
C LYS A 3 5.60 -36.74 8.92
N GLU A 4 6.31 -36.09 9.85
CA GLU A 4 6.19 -36.43 11.27
C GLU A 4 4.82 -35.98 11.78
N LYS A 5 4.10 -36.90 12.45
CA LYS A 5 2.72 -36.68 12.86
C LYS A 5 2.59 -35.82 14.12
N ASP A 6 3.68 -35.63 14.86
CA ASP A 6 3.68 -34.99 16.18
C ASP A 6 4.29 -33.58 16.17
N ILE A 7 4.70 -33.07 14.99
CA ILE A 7 5.27 -31.73 14.85
C ILE A 7 4.25 -30.78 14.22
N LEU A 8 3.75 -29.83 15.03
CA LEU A 8 3.01 -28.66 14.55
C LEU A 8 4.02 -27.55 14.22
N THR A 9 4.34 -27.36 12.94
CA THR A 9 5.16 -26.21 12.51
C THR A 9 4.27 -25.02 12.19
N LEU A 10 4.38 -23.97 13.00
CA LEU A 10 3.72 -22.69 12.77
C LEU A 10 4.72 -21.71 12.16
N LEU A 11 4.60 -21.48 10.86
CA LEU A 11 5.47 -20.55 10.15
C LEU A 11 4.81 -19.18 10.08
N ALA A 12 5.40 -18.17 10.75
CA ALA A 12 5.02 -16.78 10.57
C ALA A 12 5.78 -16.21 9.36
N GLN A 13 5.06 -15.61 8.41
CA GLN A 13 5.66 -14.97 7.24
C GLN A 13 5.33 -13.47 7.22
N PHE A 14 6.36 -12.64 7.10
CA PHE A 14 6.23 -11.19 7.10
C PHE A 14 6.59 -10.62 5.72
N GLY A 15 5.62 -9.95 5.11
CA GLY A 15 5.76 -9.33 3.80
C GLY A 15 5.36 -10.24 2.64
N ASP A 16 5.19 -9.63 1.47
CA ASP A 16 4.62 -10.28 0.29
C ASP A 16 5.53 -11.37 -0.27
N ALA A 17 6.85 -11.11 -0.34
CA ALA A 17 7.79 -12.03 -0.96
C ALA A 17 7.96 -13.34 -0.17
N PRO A 18 8.11 -13.33 1.18
CA PRO A 18 8.12 -14.57 1.97
C PRO A 18 6.82 -15.36 1.83
N VAL A 19 5.65 -14.70 1.91
CA VAL A 19 4.36 -15.36 1.70
C VAL A 19 4.30 -16.03 0.32
N LYS A 20 4.66 -15.33 -0.76
CA LYS A 20 4.69 -15.90 -2.13
C LYS A 20 5.57 -17.14 -2.23
N LYS A 21 6.72 -17.16 -1.55
CA LYS A 21 7.66 -18.30 -1.58
C LYS A 21 7.09 -19.55 -0.91
N VAL A 22 6.30 -19.40 0.17
CA VAL A 22 5.79 -20.55 0.92
C VAL A 22 4.46 -21.08 0.39
N LEU A 23 3.66 -20.27 -0.30
CA LEU A 23 2.36 -20.67 -0.88
C LEU A 23 2.38 -22.03 -1.61
N PRO A 24 3.35 -22.35 -2.50
CA PRO A 24 3.37 -23.64 -3.20
C PRO A 24 3.86 -24.81 -2.32
N VAL A 25 4.50 -24.54 -1.19
CA VAL A 25 5.11 -25.55 -0.30
C VAL A 25 4.11 -26.04 0.74
N LEU A 26 3.30 -25.15 1.30
CA LEU A 26 2.37 -25.46 2.39
C LEU A 26 1.42 -26.65 2.10
N PRO A 27 0.70 -26.71 0.96
CA PRO A 27 -0.19 -27.83 0.69
C PRO A 27 0.57 -29.15 0.49
N ARG A 28 1.80 -29.12 -0.05
CA ARG A 28 2.62 -30.32 -0.30
C ARG A 28 2.98 -31.07 0.98
N TYR A 29 3.12 -30.34 2.08
CA TYR A 29 3.51 -30.91 3.37
C TYR A 29 2.37 -30.88 4.39
N GLY A 30 1.17 -30.42 4.01
CA GLY A 30 0.03 -30.27 4.92
C GLY A 30 0.32 -29.29 6.06
N LEU A 31 1.09 -28.24 5.77
CA LEU A 31 1.47 -27.21 6.74
C LEU A 31 0.46 -26.07 6.74
N VAL A 32 0.40 -25.36 7.87
CA VAL A 32 -0.36 -24.12 8.01
C VAL A 32 0.61 -22.99 8.37
N SER A 33 0.47 -21.85 7.70
CA SER A 33 1.24 -20.64 7.97
C SER A 33 0.31 -19.52 8.38
N PHE A 34 0.82 -18.65 9.26
CA PHE A 34 0.21 -17.38 9.55
C PHE A 34 1.02 -16.30 8.83
N ALA A 35 0.34 -15.32 8.26
CA ALA A 35 0.96 -14.15 7.64
C ALA A 35 0.50 -12.90 8.41
N PRO A 36 1.23 -12.52 9.49
CA PRO A 36 0.82 -11.41 10.34
C PRO A 36 0.86 -10.05 9.65
N PHE A 37 1.67 -9.93 8.59
CA PHE A 37 1.81 -8.70 7.85
C PHE A 37 2.10 -9.00 6.39
N THR A 38 1.35 -8.35 5.49
CA THR A 38 1.67 -8.23 4.06
C THR A 38 1.37 -6.80 3.65
N GLY A 39 2.11 -6.30 2.65
CA GLY A 39 1.97 -4.94 2.15
C GLY A 39 0.97 -4.82 1.00
N SER A 40 0.64 -5.93 0.31
CA SER A 40 -0.35 -5.94 -0.77
C SER A 40 -1.51 -6.91 -0.54
N THR A 41 -2.64 -6.58 -1.14
CA THR A 41 -3.80 -7.48 -1.31
C THR A 41 -3.49 -8.62 -2.28
N LEU A 42 -2.49 -8.47 -3.17
CA LEU A 42 -2.13 -9.46 -4.19
C LEU A 42 -1.78 -10.84 -3.63
N VAL A 43 -1.26 -10.89 -2.42
CA VAL A 43 -0.86 -12.13 -1.75
C VAL A 43 -1.95 -12.70 -0.83
N ARG A 44 -3.09 -12.02 -0.71
CA ARG A 44 -4.18 -12.36 0.21
C ARG A 44 -5.36 -13.08 -0.44
N GLY A 45 -5.06 -13.88 -1.46
CA GLY A 45 -6.06 -14.77 -2.06
C GLY A 45 -6.51 -15.88 -1.11
N TRP A 46 -7.63 -16.52 -1.44
CA TRP A 46 -8.11 -17.70 -0.73
C TRP A 46 -7.07 -18.81 -0.75
N ASN A 47 -6.65 -19.28 0.43
CA ASN A 47 -5.76 -20.41 0.60
C ASN A 47 -6.04 -21.11 1.95
N PRO A 48 -6.40 -22.41 1.98
CA PRO A 48 -6.73 -23.10 3.22
C PRO A 48 -5.53 -23.30 4.17
N ASN A 49 -4.32 -23.06 3.69
CA ASN A 49 -3.07 -23.25 4.42
C ASN A 49 -2.43 -21.92 4.89
N VAL A 50 -3.00 -20.76 4.57
CA VAL A 50 -2.48 -19.45 5.00
C VAL A 50 -3.56 -18.62 5.66
N TYR A 51 -3.31 -18.20 6.90
CA TYR A 51 -4.22 -17.36 7.67
C TYR A 51 -3.62 -15.97 7.89
N PHE A 52 -4.38 -14.93 7.55
CA PHE A 52 -4.02 -13.54 7.80
C PHE A 52 -4.68 -13.07 9.10
N VAL A 53 -3.92 -12.43 9.97
CA VAL A 53 -4.41 -11.97 11.29
C VAL A 53 -4.65 -10.46 11.37
N ARG A 54 -4.50 -9.76 10.25
CA ARG A 54 -4.85 -8.33 10.12
C ARG A 54 -5.80 -8.10 8.97
N ALA A 55 -6.45 -6.94 8.95
CA ALA A 55 -7.20 -6.48 7.79
C ALA A 55 -6.34 -6.51 6.52
N ASP A 56 -6.99 -6.75 5.39
CA ASP A 56 -6.39 -6.69 4.06
C ASP A 56 -5.95 -5.23 3.75
N PRO A 57 -4.80 -4.99 3.08
CA PRO A 57 -4.34 -3.63 2.78
C PRO A 57 -5.37 -2.77 2.03
N ALA A 58 -6.16 -3.35 1.13
CA ALA A 58 -7.25 -2.64 0.47
C ALA A 58 -8.38 -2.29 1.45
N THR A 59 -8.70 -3.17 2.40
CA THR A 59 -9.67 -2.88 3.46
C THR A 59 -9.16 -1.79 4.42
N GLU A 60 -7.87 -1.80 4.76
CA GLU A 60 -7.24 -0.73 5.54
C GLU A 60 -7.39 0.63 4.80
N LEU A 61 -7.17 0.65 3.49
CA LEU A 61 -7.39 1.84 2.66
C LEU A 61 -8.86 2.33 2.69
N LEU A 62 -9.85 1.43 2.56
CA LEU A 62 -11.26 1.82 2.64
C LEU A 62 -11.60 2.47 3.99
N ALA A 63 -11.05 1.94 5.07
CA ALA A 63 -11.24 2.52 6.40
C ALA A 63 -10.64 3.93 6.49
N LEU A 64 -9.46 4.15 5.92
CA LEU A 64 -8.82 5.47 5.87
C LEU A 64 -9.61 6.47 5.02
N LEU A 65 -10.10 6.07 3.85
CA LEU A 65 -10.94 6.92 2.99
C LEU A 65 -12.23 7.34 3.70
N ARG A 66 -12.94 6.36 4.29
CA ARG A 66 -14.14 6.63 5.09
C ARG A 66 -13.82 7.61 6.22
N TYR A 67 -12.75 7.36 6.98
CA TYR A 67 -12.38 8.21 8.12
C TYR A 67 -12.05 9.65 7.67
N ALA A 68 -11.26 9.81 6.62
CA ALA A 68 -10.89 11.12 6.09
C ALA A 68 -12.10 11.92 5.59
N VAL A 69 -13.02 11.28 4.87
CA VAL A 69 -14.18 11.95 4.26
C VAL A 69 -15.32 12.15 5.27
N ALA A 70 -15.71 11.10 6.00
CA ALA A 70 -16.91 11.14 6.83
C ALA A 70 -16.67 11.75 8.22
N GLU A 71 -15.54 11.42 8.86
CA GLU A 71 -15.26 11.84 10.24
C GLU A 71 -14.46 13.14 10.27
N LEU A 72 -13.34 13.19 9.54
CA LEU A 72 -12.49 14.38 9.50
C LEU A 72 -13.01 15.45 8.53
N ARG A 73 -13.90 15.08 7.59
CA ARG A 73 -14.47 15.99 6.58
C ARG A 73 -13.40 16.72 5.76
N VAL A 74 -12.33 16.02 5.40
CA VAL A 74 -11.27 16.55 4.55
C VAL A 74 -11.86 16.89 3.19
N LEU A 75 -11.82 18.17 2.80
CA LEU A 75 -12.37 18.64 1.52
C LEU A 75 -11.40 18.41 0.36
N ARG A 76 -10.10 18.53 0.62
CA ARG A 76 -9.03 18.31 -0.37
C ARG A 76 -8.14 17.16 0.07
N LEU A 77 -8.60 15.94 -0.19
CA LEU A 77 -7.85 14.74 0.13
C LEU A 77 -6.93 14.37 -1.04
N GLY A 78 -5.62 14.42 -0.79
CA GLY A 78 -4.61 13.92 -1.71
C GLY A 78 -4.35 12.42 -1.53
N PHE A 79 -3.72 11.82 -2.53
CA PHE A 79 -3.29 10.43 -2.48
C PHE A 79 -1.86 10.30 -3.00
N MET A 80 -1.06 9.45 -2.36
CA MET A 80 0.30 9.15 -2.79
C MET A 80 0.48 7.65 -2.95
N TYR A 81 1.04 7.22 -4.08
CA TYR A 81 1.51 5.86 -4.29
C TYR A 81 2.73 5.85 -5.21
N LEU A 82 3.35 4.68 -5.39
CA LEU A 82 4.44 4.46 -6.34
C LEU A 82 3.99 3.46 -7.41
N GLN A 83 4.36 3.73 -8.66
CA GLN A 83 4.09 2.84 -9.79
C GLN A 83 5.12 1.72 -9.92
N GLY A 84 4.71 0.60 -10.49
CA GLY A 84 5.61 -0.49 -10.86
C GLY A 84 6.09 -1.34 -9.68
N VAL A 85 5.35 -1.33 -8.57
CA VAL A 85 5.58 -2.21 -7.41
C VAL A 85 4.36 -3.11 -7.19
N SER A 86 4.45 -4.05 -6.24
CA SER A 86 3.37 -5.03 -6.01
C SER A 86 2.10 -4.48 -5.34
N PHE A 87 2.03 -3.17 -5.14
CA PHE A 87 0.93 -2.45 -4.49
C PHE A 87 0.96 -0.99 -4.98
N GLY A 88 -0.09 -0.22 -4.77
CA GLY A 88 -0.21 1.18 -5.16
C GLY A 88 -1.17 1.37 -6.34
N ASP A 89 -0.89 0.76 -7.49
CA ASP A 89 -1.71 0.96 -8.70
C ASP A 89 -3.18 0.53 -8.50
N ARG A 90 -3.40 -0.69 -7.98
CA ARG A 90 -4.76 -1.22 -7.73
C ARG A 90 -5.46 -0.48 -6.59
N GLU A 91 -4.70 -0.15 -5.55
CA GLU A 91 -5.19 0.60 -4.41
C GLU A 91 -5.60 2.02 -4.80
N TYR A 92 -4.88 2.65 -5.72
CA TYR A 92 -5.27 3.93 -6.31
C TYR A 92 -6.56 3.81 -7.14
N GLU A 93 -6.69 2.81 -8.01
CA GLU A 93 -7.93 2.56 -8.76
C GLU A 93 -9.13 2.37 -7.83
N GLN A 94 -8.96 1.60 -6.76
CA GLN A 94 -9.99 1.38 -5.76
C GLN A 94 -10.32 2.67 -4.99
N ALA A 95 -9.32 3.46 -4.61
CA ALA A 95 -9.54 4.74 -3.95
C ALA A 95 -10.37 5.68 -4.82
N GLN A 96 -10.05 5.79 -6.11
CA GLN A 96 -10.83 6.60 -7.05
C GLN A 96 -12.27 6.11 -7.17
N SER A 97 -12.47 4.79 -7.34
CA SER A 97 -13.81 4.21 -7.47
C SER A 97 -14.66 4.50 -6.24
N VAL A 98 -14.09 4.38 -5.04
CA VAL A 98 -14.80 4.58 -3.77
C VAL A 98 -15.09 6.05 -3.53
N MET A 99 -14.12 6.94 -3.75
CA MET A 99 -14.32 8.38 -3.66
C MET A 99 -15.44 8.83 -4.61
N SER A 100 -15.41 8.37 -5.86
CA SER A 100 -16.44 8.69 -6.85
C SER A 100 -17.82 8.17 -6.45
N ALA A 101 -17.92 6.94 -5.92
CA ALA A 101 -19.18 6.40 -5.41
C ALA A 101 -19.75 7.20 -4.22
N MET A 102 -18.89 7.86 -3.44
CA MET A 102 -19.31 8.78 -2.37
C MET A 102 -19.61 10.21 -2.87
N GLY A 103 -19.43 10.50 -4.16
CA GLY A 103 -19.61 11.84 -4.74
C GLY A 103 -18.41 12.78 -4.54
N TYR A 104 -17.23 12.25 -4.23
CA TYR A 104 -16.00 13.00 -4.03
C TYR A 104 -14.95 12.65 -5.10
N ALA A 105 -13.92 13.49 -5.18
CA ALA A 105 -12.70 13.21 -5.95
C ALA A 105 -11.48 13.47 -5.07
N LEU A 106 -10.35 12.83 -5.41
CA LEU A 106 -9.07 13.18 -4.82
C LEU A 106 -8.65 14.55 -5.35
N SER A 107 -8.14 15.43 -4.48
CA SER A 107 -7.74 16.78 -4.90
C SER A 107 -6.47 16.76 -5.74
N GLY A 108 -5.55 15.86 -5.43
CA GLY A 108 -4.30 15.66 -6.15
C GLY A 108 -3.73 14.28 -5.89
N VAL A 109 -3.00 13.77 -6.86
CA VAL A 109 -2.39 12.44 -6.79
C VAL A 109 -0.90 12.61 -7.06
N PHE A 110 -0.08 12.24 -6.08
CA PHE A 110 1.36 12.14 -6.27
C PHE A 110 1.70 10.70 -6.65
N THR A 111 2.37 10.54 -7.79
CA THR A 111 2.85 9.23 -8.23
C THR A 111 4.09 9.37 -9.09
N VAL A 112 5.03 8.45 -8.89
CA VAL A 112 6.23 8.28 -9.71
C VAL A 112 6.55 6.79 -9.85
N LYS A 113 7.23 6.40 -10.93
CA LYS A 113 7.74 5.03 -11.03
C LYS A 113 8.85 4.81 -10.00
N ARG A 114 8.81 3.65 -9.35
CA ARG A 114 9.94 3.24 -8.51
C ARG A 114 11.18 3.05 -9.37
N ALA A 115 12.30 3.67 -8.99
CA ALA A 115 13.58 3.35 -9.60
C ALA A 115 14.18 2.04 -9.03
N ALA A 116 14.79 1.23 -9.90
CA ALA A 116 15.44 -0.01 -9.50
C ALA A 116 16.64 0.21 -8.57
N GLN A 117 17.34 1.35 -8.71
CA GLN A 117 18.41 1.82 -7.83
C GLN A 117 18.36 3.36 -7.76
N GLY A 118 18.49 3.93 -6.56
CA GLY A 118 18.79 5.38 -6.38
C GLY A 118 17.60 6.34 -6.23
N GLY A 119 16.35 5.88 -6.27
CA GLY A 119 15.18 6.76 -6.25
C GLY A 119 14.79 7.23 -7.66
N ALA A 120 13.54 7.66 -7.86
CA ALA A 120 13.07 8.24 -9.12
C ALA A 120 13.99 9.36 -9.61
N ASP A 121 14.04 9.58 -10.93
CA ASP A 121 14.73 10.73 -11.51
C ASP A 121 14.26 12.00 -10.79
N ASN A 122 15.20 12.80 -10.28
CA ASN A 122 14.89 14.01 -9.52
C ASN A 122 13.96 14.93 -10.32
N ARG A 123 14.13 14.98 -11.64
CA ARG A 123 13.27 15.79 -12.51
C ARG A 123 11.82 15.27 -12.55
N GLU A 124 11.62 13.97 -12.79
CA GLU A 124 10.29 13.35 -12.79
C GLU A 124 9.60 13.56 -11.43
N PHE A 125 10.36 13.38 -10.35
CA PHE A 125 9.86 13.59 -9.00
C PHE A 125 9.43 15.05 -8.76
N ASP A 126 10.27 16.02 -9.13
CA ASP A 126 9.97 17.43 -8.87
C ASP A 126 8.82 17.93 -9.75
N GLU A 127 8.74 17.49 -11.01
CA GLU A 127 7.58 17.77 -11.89
C GLU A 127 6.27 17.19 -11.32
N ALA A 128 6.30 15.94 -10.84
CA ALA A 128 5.14 15.32 -10.18
C ALA A 128 4.78 16.02 -8.86
N TRP A 129 5.80 16.48 -8.11
CA TRP A 129 5.61 17.23 -6.88
C TRP A 129 4.92 18.56 -7.14
N ASP A 130 5.39 19.34 -8.10
CA ASP A 130 4.85 20.67 -8.38
C ASP A 130 3.38 20.58 -8.82
N GLN A 131 3.05 19.60 -9.67
CA GLN A 131 1.66 19.32 -10.06
C GLN A 131 0.79 18.94 -8.86
N PHE A 132 1.31 18.07 -7.99
CA PHE A 132 0.60 17.65 -6.79
C PHE A 132 0.40 18.80 -5.78
N ALA A 133 1.45 19.56 -5.49
CA ALA A 133 1.43 20.68 -4.55
C ALA A 133 0.49 21.79 -5.02
N ALA A 134 0.39 22.04 -6.33
CA ALA A 134 -0.55 23.00 -6.91
C ALA A 134 -2.03 22.68 -6.57
N THR A 135 -2.35 21.42 -6.25
CA THR A 135 -3.70 21.00 -5.82
C THR A 135 -4.04 21.36 -4.37
N ARG A 136 -3.05 21.82 -3.59
CA ARG A 136 -3.16 22.25 -2.19
C ARG A 136 -3.92 21.25 -1.30
N PRO A 137 -3.45 19.99 -1.21
CA PRO A 137 -4.10 18.97 -0.40
C PRO A 137 -4.11 19.38 1.09
N GLN A 138 -5.22 19.14 1.78
CA GLN A 138 -5.34 19.37 3.24
C GLN A 138 -4.86 18.16 4.05
N ALA A 139 -5.06 16.97 3.50
CA ALA A 139 -4.54 15.73 4.05
C ALA A 139 -4.17 14.80 2.90
N VAL A 140 -3.26 13.87 3.14
CA VAL A 140 -2.80 12.93 2.12
C VAL A 140 -2.81 11.52 2.70
N ILE A 141 -3.42 10.58 1.99
CA ILE A 141 -3.22 9.16 2.29
C ILE A 141 -1.94 8.73 1.56
N VAL A 142 -0.92 8.33 2.34
CA VAL A 142 0.36 7.83 1.81
C VAL A 142 0.30 6.32 1.74
N PHE A 143 0.02 5.79 0.55
CA PHE A 143 0.04 4.35 0.25
C PHE A 143 1.38 3.97 -0.38
N GLY A 144 2.46 4.13 0.40
CA GLY A 144 3.83 3.90 -0.06
C GLY A 144 4.63 3.03 0.90
N SER A 145 5.40 2.08 0.37
CA SER A 145 6.45 1.42 1.14
C SER A 145 7.58 2.40 1.48
N PRO A 146 8.43 2.11 2.48
CA PRO A 146 9.53 2.98 2.91
C PRO A 146 10.71 2.97 1.92
N TYR A 147 10.44 3.28 0.64
CA TYR A 147 11.43 3.53 -0.40
C TYR A 147 11.90 4.99 -0.40
N PRO A 148 13.04 5.30 -1.03
CA PRO A 148 13.58 6.66 -1.08
C PRO A 148 12.58 7.69 -1.59
N GLU A 149 11.75 7.34 -2.57
CA GLU A 149 10.73 8.23 -3.16
C GLU A 149 9.62 8.57 -2.15
N THR A 150 9.12 7.59 -1.40
CA THR A 150 8.13 7.82 -0.34
C THR A 150 8.73 8.68 0.78
N ARG A 151 9.99 8.44 1.15
CA ARG A 151 10.68 9.28 2.13
C ARG A 151 10.81 10.71 1.62
N LYS A 152 11.28 10.91 0.39
CA LYS A 152 11.43 12.23 -0.24
C LYS A 152 10.09 12.97 -0.30
N PHE A 153 9.01 12.26 -0.61
CA PHE A 153 7.65 12.82 -0.59
C PHE A 153 7.25 13.32 0.81
N ILE A 154 7.44 12.51 1.84
CA ILE A 154 7.13 12.88 3.23
C ILE A 154 8.00 14.08 3.67
N GLU A 155 9.29 14.07 3.33
CA GLU A 155 10.20 15.18 3.64
C GLU A 155 9.76 16.49 2.95
N LYS A 156 9.36 16.44 1.67
CA LYS A 156 8.83 17.64 0.99
C LYS A 156 7.52 18.13 1.61
N MET A 157 6.59 17.24 1.98
CA MET A 157 5.35 17.63 2.69
C MET A 157 5.61 18.39 4.00
N LEU A 158 6.74 18.14 4.66
CA LEU A 158 7.13 18.79 5.92
C LEU A 158 7.94 20.08 5.72
N THR A 159 8.60 20.25 4.58
CA THR A 159 9.58 21.32 4.37
C THR A 159 9.13 22.36 3.35
N ASP A 160 8.29 21.98 2.39
CA ASP A 160 7.77 22.87 1.37
C ASP A 160 6.54 23.62 1.88
N ARG A 161 6.61 24.95 1.87
CA ARG A 161 5.52 25.81 2.33
C ARG A 161 4.36 25.89 1.35
N SER A 162 4.52 25.41 0.12
CA SER A 162 3.47 25.42 -0.90
C SER A 162 2.34 24.42 -0.63
N THR A 163 2.57 23.45 0.26
CA THR A 163 1.57 22.45 0.68
C THR A 163 0.85 22.78 2.00
N ALA A 164 1.15 23.92 2.64
CA ALA A 164 0.54 24.38 3.89
C ALA A 164 -0.49 25.50 3.68
#